data_AF-A0A4P8EG00-F1
#
_entry.id   AF-A0A4P8EG00-F1
#
_cell.length_a   1.000
_cell.length_b   1.000
_cell.length_c   1.000
_cell.angle_alpha   90.00
_cell.angle_beta   90.00
_cell.angle_gamma   90.00
#
_symmetry.space_group_name_H-M   'P 1'
#
loop_
_entity.id
_entity.type
_entity.pdbx_description
1 polymer ?
#
loop_
_entity_poly.entity_id
_entity_poly.type
_entity_poly.pdbx_seq_one_letter_code
_entity_poly.pdbx_strand_id
1 'polypeptide(L)'
;MPQAEDPGRSDPLTGQIKAIDDRLAHIESRIEDLHDAEIQRDFVTLRAVCKQIDDAWSIANPLPEWSAAAGALYQLEARFFDRARQAQNAPDFAVDRFESFIDAALLASAALVSVRTAMDDLNAAQIAAADTVANLNSLTNRIGILELLETRMRNDMALTLAGRIDALARHRVESFAHVALFRAREDQVGSASHTISYLNRCGYSGRAYLEKLRDNKQSPIAIMEYEQT
;
A
#
# COMPACT_ATOMS: atom_id res chain seq x y z
N MET A 1 29.64 37.73 15.44
CA MET A 1 30.14 36.68 14.53
C MET A 1 28.92 36.00 13.92
N PRO A 2 28.85 35.84 12.59
CA PRO A 2 27.67 35.32 11.92
C PRO A 2 27.60 33.80 12.08
N GLN A 3 26.40 33.30 12.34
CA GLN A 3 26.08 31.87 12.43
C GLN A 3 26.21 31.24 11.04
N ALA A 4 26.95 30.13 10.96
CA ALA A 4 26.97 29.29 9.77
C ALA A 4 25.61 28.57 9.66
N GLU A 5 24.89 28.85 8.59
CA GLU A 5 23.75 28.03 8.15
C GLU A 5 24.27 26.66 7.72
N ASP A 6 23.69 25.60 8.29
CA ASP A 6 23.97 24.21 7.96
C ASP A 6 23.19 23.79 6.69
N PRO A 7 23.85 23.46 5.56
CA PRO A 7 23.20 23.22 4.27
C PRO A 7 22.81 21.74 4.11
N GLY A 8 22.05 21.20 5.07
CA GLY A 8 21.71 19.77 5.11
C GLY A 8 20.25 19.45 5.49
N ARG A 9 19.36 20.44 5.49
CA ARG A 9 17.96 20.26 5.90
C ARG A 9 17.12 19.71 4.74
N SER A 10 17.27 18.42 4.43
CA SER A 10 16.35 17.71 3.53
C SER A 10 14.98 17.58 4.21
N ASP A 11 13.95 18.13 3.59
CA ASP A 11 12.57 18.12 4.07
C ASP A 11 12.08 16.67 4.25
N PRO A 12 11.47 16.28 5.39
CA PRO A 12 10.92 14.94 5.57
C PRO A 12 9.80 14.60 4.56
N LEU A 13 9.17 15.63 3.99
CA LEU A 13 8.28 15.52 2.82
C LEU A 13 9.03 14.92 1.62
N THR A 14 10.27 15.31 1.37
CA THR A 14 11.12 14.73 0.33
C THR A 14 11.43 13.26 0.61
N GLY A 15 11.50 12.84 1.87
CA GLY A 15 11.74 11.45 2.27
C GLY A 15 10.52 10.53 2.05
N GLN A 16 9.32 10.99 2.38
CA GLN A 16 8.07 10.24 2.13
C GLN A 16 7.73 10.19 0.63
N ILE A 17 7.93 11.30 -0.10
CA ILE A 17 7.83 11.34 -1.56
C ILE A 17 8.81 10.35 -2.18
N LYS A 18 10.06 10.31 -1.69
CA LYS A 18 11.05 9.34 -2.18
C LYS A 18 10.62 7.90 -1.90
N ALA A 19 10.08 7.60 -0.73
CA ALA A 19 9.61 6.25 -0.41
C ALA A 19 8.38 5.83 -1.26
N ILE A 20 7.49 6.77 -1.56
CA ILE A 20 6.35 6.54 -2.46
C ILE A 20 6.84 6.39 -3.91
N ASP A 21 7.76 7.24 -4.36
CA ASP A 21 8.39 7.17 -5.68
C ASP A 21 9.17 5.86 -5.85
N ASP A 22 9.92 5.42 -4.83
CA ASP A 22 10.64 4.15 -4.83
C ASP A 22 9.68 2.96 -4.88
N ARG A 23 8.54 3.02 -4.16
CA ARG A 23 7.48 1.99 -4.23
C ARG A 23 6.80 1.97 -5.60
N LEU A 24 6.50 3.14 -6.17
CA LEU A 24 5.88 3.25 -7.49
C LEU A 24 6.82 2.78 -8.59
N ALA A 25 8.10 3.18 -8.56
CA ALA A 25 9.11 2.72 -9.48
C ALA A 25 9.32 1.20 -9.36
N HIS A 26 9.29 0.65 -8.14
CA HIS A 26 9.33 -0.79 -7.92
C HIS A 26 8.13 -1.50 -8.57
N ILE A 27 6.91 -0.95 -8.40
CA ILE A 27 5.70 -1.52 -9.00
C ILE A 27 5.75 -1.40 -10.54
N GLU A 28 6.17 -0.26 -11.08
CA GLU A 28 6.33 -0.03 -12.53
C GLU A 28 7.36 -1.01 -13.13
N SER A 29 8.50 -1.24 -12.47
CA SER A 29 9.53 -2.18 -12.95
C SER A 29 9.04 -3.64 -12.98
N ARG A 30 8.14 -4.04 -12.08
CA ARG A 30 7.55 -5.40 -12.08
C ARG A 30 6.47 -5.58 -13.15
N ILE A 31 6.08 -4.50 -13.83
CA ILE A 31 5.02 -4.45 -14.83
C ILE A 31 5.57 -4.29 -16.26
N GLU A 32 6.91 -4.28 -16.45
CA GLU A 32 7.59 -4.00 -17.73
C GLU A 32 7.20 -4.87 -18.96
N ASP A 33 6.27 -5.83 -18.82
CA ASP A 33 5.67 -6.59 -19.93
C ASP A 33 4.21 -6.23 -20.28
N LEU A 34 3.66 -5.08 -19.87
CA LEU A 34 2.23 -4.79 -20.10
C LEU A 34 1.90 -3.75 -21.19
N HIS A 35 1.37 -4.32 -22.28
CA HIS A 35 0.75 -3.68 -23.44
C HIS A 35 -0.53 -2.84 -23.16
N ASP A 36 -0.86 -2.50 -21.90
CA ASP A 36 -2.12 -1.84 -21.55
C ASP A 36 -1.89 -0.40 -21.06
N ALA A 37 -2.09 0.56 -21.97
CA ALA A 37 -2.02 2.00 -21.68
C ALA A 37 -2.95 2.42 -20.52
N GLU A 38 -4.02 1.67 -20.25
CA GLU A 38 -4.94 1.91 -19.14
C GLU A 38 -4.32 1.58 -17.78
N ILE A 39 -3.51 0.53 -17.68
CA ILE A 39 -2.81 0.18 -16.44
C ILE A 39 -1.79 1.27 -16.11
N GLN A 40 -0.99 1.67 -17.11
CA GLN A 40 -0.01 2.74 -16.93
C GLN A 40 -0.69 4.05 -16.51
N ARG A 41 -1.85 4.35 -17.09
CA ARG A 41 -2.63 5.54 -16.71
C ARG A 41 -3.06 5.50 -15.25
N ASP A 42 -3.51 4.36 -14.74
CA ASP A 42 -3.94 4.26 -13.35
C ASP A 42 -2.77 4.41 -12.38
N PHE A 43 -1.56 3.90 -12.71
CA PHE A 43 -0.35 4.14 -11.91
C PHE A 43 0.08 5.61 -11.90
N VAL A 44 0.09 6.26 -13.07
CA VAL A 44 0.35 7.70 -13.18
C VAL A 44 -0.67 8.50 -12.39
N THR A 45 -1.94 8.10 -12.43
CA THR A 45 -3.01 8.75 -11.66
C THR A 45 -2.80 8.56 -10.16
N LEU A 46 -2.46 7.35 -9.70
CA LEU A 46 -2.14 7.09 -8.29
C LEU A 46 -1.01 8.00 -7.81
N ARG A 47 0.08 8.10 -8.58
CA ARG A 47 1.21 9.00 -8.28
C ARG A 47 0.78 10.46 -8.17
N ALA A 48 0.01 10.93 -9.15
CA ALA A 48 -0.47 12.31 -9.18
C ALA A 48 -1.35 12.63 -7.97
N VAL A 49 -2.23 11.71 -7.58
CA VAL A 49 -3.13 11.89 -6.44
C VAL A 49 -2.36 11.86 -5.12
N CYS A 50 -1.37 10.97 -4.94
CA CYS A 50 -0.48 10.99 -3.77
C CYS A 50 0.23 12.34 -3.64
N LYS A 51 0.77 12.88 -4.74
CA LYS A 51 1.39 14.20 -4.74
C LYS A 51 0.41 15.32 -4.39
N GLN A 52 -0.82 15.26 -4.92
CA GLN A 52 -1.87 16.23 -4.60
C GLN A 52 -2.20 16.25 -3.10
N ILE A 53 -2.19 15.10 -2.43
CA ILE A 53 -2.43 14.99 -0.99
C ILE A 53 -1.31 15.66 -0.20
N ASP A 54 -0.07 15.42 -0.58
CA ASP A 54 1.11 16.02 0.03
C ASP A 54 1.11 17.54 -0.15
N ASP A 55 0.84 18.03 -1.36
CA ASP A 55 0.76 19.45 -1.67
C ASP A 55 -0.35 20.13 -0.85
N ALA A 56 -1.50 19.46 -0.68
CA ALA A 56 -2.63 19.97 0.09
C ALA A 56 -2.29 20.27 1.56
N TRP A 57 -1.32 19.58 2.17
CA TRP A 57 -0.88 19.93 3.53
C TRP A 57 -0.30 21.34 3.68
N SER A 58 0.11 21.97 2.57
CA SER A 58 0.69 23.32 2.57
C SER A 58 -0.31 24.41 2.18
N ILE A 59 -1.55 24.05 1.87
CA ILE A 59 -2.58 24.98 1.39
C ILE A 59 -3.41 25.47 2.58
N ALA A 60 -3.82 26.75 2.54
CA ALA A 60 -4.61 27.37 3.61
C ALA A 60 -5.99 26.72 3.82
N ASN A 61 -6.61 26.19 2.77
CA ASN A 61 -7.88 25.47 2.81
C ASN A 61 -7.78 24.16 2.02
N PRO A 62 -7.34 23.05 2.65
CA PRO A 62 -7.02 21.80 1.96
C PRO A 62 -8.20 20.86 1.73
N LEU A 63 -9.38 21.16 2.31
CA LEU A 63 -10.53 20.26 2.31
C LEU A 63 -11.04 19.89 0.90
N PRO A 64 -11.17 20.83 -0.05
CA PRO A 64 -11.61 20.49 -1.41
C PRO A 64 -10.64 19.52 -2.12
N GLU A 65 -9.34 19.75 -1.98
CA GLU A 65 -8.28 18.95 -2.60
C GLU A 65 -8.23 17.56 -1.99
N TRP A 66 -8.33 17.45 -0.65
CA TRP A 66 -8.42 16.18 0.05
C TRP A 66 -9.70 15.41 -0.31
N SER A 67 -10.85 16.07 -0.40
CA SER A 67 -12.10 15.42 -0.80
C SER A 67 -12.02 14.85 -2.23
N ALA A 68 -11.46 15.62 -3.17
CA ALA A 68 -11.24 15.17 -4.54
C ALA A 68 -10.25 13.98 -4.59
N ALA A 69 -9.15 14.05 -3.83
CA ALA A 69 -8.17 12.98 -3.74
C ALA A 69 -8.77 11.70 -3.14
N ALA A 70 -9.59 11.81 -2.09
CA ALA A 70 -10.29 10.67 -1.49
C ALA A 70 -11.22 9.98 -2.50
N GLY A 71 -11.95 10.75 -3.31
CA GLY A 71 -12.78 10.21 -4.38
C GLY A 71 -11.96 9.44 -5.44
N ALA A 72 -10.83 10.00 -5.86
CA ALA A 72 -9.95 9.35 -6.84
C ALA A 72 -9.29 8.07 -6.30
N LEU A 73 -8.80 8.10 -5.06
CA LEU A 73 -8.16 6.96 -4.41
C LEU A 73 -9.11 5.78 -4.22
N TYR A 74 -10.36 6.05 -3.83
CA TYR A 74 -11.39 5.02 -3.71
C TYR A 74 -11.62 4.28 -5.04
N GLN A 75 -11.65 5.02 -6.16
CA GLN A 75 -11.80 4.42 -7.49
C GLN A 75 -10.56 3.62 -7.90
N LEU A 76 -9.36 4.14 -7.61
CA LEU A 76 -8.10 3.45 -7.91
C LEU A 76 -7.96 2.16 -7.10
N GLU A 77 -8.24 2.19 -5.80
CA GLU A 77 -8.23 1.01 -4.92
C GLU A 77 -9.12 -0.09 -5.50
N ALA A 78 -10.37 0.23 -5.83
CA ALA A 78 -11.31 -0.73 -6.41
C ALA A 78 -10.78 -1.33 -7.72
N ARG A 79 -10.27 -0.49 -8.63
CA ARG A 79 -9.70 -0.95 -9.90
C ARG A 79 -8.50 -1.87 -9.70
N PHE A 80 -7.59 -1.55 -8.78
CA PHE A 80 -6.42 -2.39 -8.53
C PHE A 80 -6.81 -3.72 -7.89
N PHE A 81 -7.77 -3.75 -6.96
CA PHE A 81 -8.29 -5.01 -6.43
C PHE A 81 -8.99 -5.86 -7.50
N ASP A 82 -9.76 -5.23 -8.40
CA ASP A 82 -10.38 -5.95 -9.52
C ASP A 82 -9.33 -6.53 -10.47
N ARG A 83 -8.26 -5.77 -10.77
CA ARG A 83 -7.14 -6.28 -11.57
C ARG A 83 -6.37 -7.39 -10.86
N ALA A 84 -6.18 -7.31 -9.55
CA ALA A 84 -5.60 -8.40 -8.77
C ALA A 84 -6.49 -9.66 -8.86
N ARG A 85 -7.81 -9.51 -8.75
CA ARG A 85 -8.76 -10.61 -8.92
C ARG A 85 -8.70 -11.21 -10.33
N GLN A 86 -8.59 -10.38 -11.36
CA GLN A 86 -8.44 -10.85 -12.74
C GLN A 86 -7.12 -11.60 -12.93
N ALA A 87 -6.01 -11.05 -12.43
CA ALA A 87 -4.69 -11.69 -12.48
C ALA A 87 -4.70 -13.04 -11.77
N GLN A 88 -5.32 -13.14 -10.60
CA GLN A 88 -5.44 -14.39 -9.83
C GLN A 88 -6.18 -15.49 -10.60
N ASN A 89 -7.20 -15.13 -11.38
CA ASN A 89 -8.01 -16.08 -12.14
C ASN A 89 -7.48 -16.34 -13.57
N ALA A 90 -6.38 -15.70 -13.96
CA ALA A 90 -5.79 -15.89 -15.26
C ALA A 90 -5.20 -17.31 -15.41
N PRO A 91 -5.32 -17.96 -16.58
CA PRO A 91 -4.73 -19.28 -16.82
C PRO A 91 -3.21 -19.34 -16.59
N ASP A 92 -2.55 -18.22 -16.82
CA ASP A 92 -1.12 -17.95 -16.68
C ASP A 92 -0.82 -17.10 -15.44
N PHE A 93 -1.43 -17.45 -14.30
CA PHE A 93 -1.28 -16.72 -13.04
C PHE A 93 0.18 -16.35 -12.74
N ALA A 94 0.49 -15.06 -12.94
CA ALA A 94 1.78 -14.47 -12.66
C ALA A 94 1.73 -13.79 -11.28
N VAL A 95 2.35 -14.44 -10.30
CA VAL A 95 2.36 -14.00 -8.90
C VAL A 95 2.88 -12.57 -8.76
N ASP A 96 3.92 -12.20 -9.50
CA ASP A 96 4.50 -10.86 -9.44
C ASP A 96 3.56 -9.76 -9.94
N ARG A 97 2.80 -10.05 -11.01
CA ARG A 97 1.78 -9.14 -11.53
C ARG A 97 0.63 -8.97 -10.54
N PHE A 98 0.19 -10.08 -9.94
CA PHE A 98 -0.83 -10.07 -8.90
C PHE A 98 -0.40 -9.25 -7.67
N GLU A 99 0.83 -9.46 -7.19
CA GLU A 99 1.40 -8.70 -6.08
C GLU A 99 1.49 -7.21 -6.38
N SER A 100 1.88 -6.85 -7.60
CA SER A 100 1.99 -5.45 -8.03
C SER A 100 0.64 -4.73 -7.95
N PHE A 101 -0.45 -5.39 -8.33
CA PHE A 101 -1.80 -4.82 -8.17
C PHE A 101 -2.24 -4.77 -6.71
N ILE A 102 -1.88 -5.75 -5.87
CA ILE A 102 -2.12 -5.67 -4.44
C ILE A 102 -1.38 -4.47 -3.83
N ASP A 103 -0.09 -4.30 -4.12
CA ASP A 103 0.70 -3.20 -3.57
C ASP A 103 0.15 -1.83 -3.98
N ALA A 104 -0.31 -1.71 -5.23
CA ALA A 104 -0.98 -0.51 -5.73
C ALA A 104 -2.30 -0.24 -5.00
N ALA A 105 -3.13 -1.26 -4.80
CA ALA A 105 -4.40 -1.15 -4.06
C ALA A 105 -4.15 -0.75 -2.59
N LEU A 106 -3.15 -1.36 -1.94
CA LEU A 106 -2.79 -1.05 -0.56
C LEU A 106 -2.21 0.35 -0.40
N LEU A 107 -1.44 0.84 -1.38
CA LEU A 107 -1.00 2.22 -1.41
C LEU A 107 -2.17 3.19 -1.55
N ALA A 108 -3.11 2.92 -2.46
CA ALA A 108 -4.31 3.73 -2.66
C ALA A 108 -5.18 3.78 -1.39
N SER A 109 -5.39 2.63 -0.76
CA SER A 109 -6.11 2.50 0.51
C SER A 109 -5.43 3.26 1.65
N ALA A 110 -4.13 3.06 1.84
CA ALA A 110 -3.39 3.74 2.91
C ALA A 110 -3.46 5.27 2.76
N ALA A 111 -3.35 5.76 1.52
CA ALA A 111 -3.54 7.17 1.21
C ALA A 111 -4.98 7.63 1.47
N LEU A 112 -5.99 6.82 1.11
CA LEU A 112 -7.41 7.14 1.29
C LEU A 112 -7.75 7.28 2.76
N VAL A 113 -7.31 6.30 3.55
CA VAL A 113 -7.43 6.29 5.00
C VAL A 113 -6.77 7.53 5.59
N SER A 114 -5.53 7.83 5.19
CA SER A 114 -4.79 9.00 5.68
C SER A 114 -5.50 10.33 5.37
N VAL A 115 -6.03 10.48 4.15
CA VAL A 115 -6.77 11.68 3.74
C VAL A 115 -8.07 11.82 4.54
N ARG A 116 -8.85 10.75 4.69
CA ARG A 116 -10.08 10.77 5.50
C ARG A 116 -9.78 11.10 6.96
N THR A 117 -8.69 10.56 7.50
CA THR A 117 -8.20 10.92 8.84
C THR A 117 -7.79 12.39 8.92
N ALA A 118 -7.11 12.95 7.91
CA ALA A 118 -6.76 14.37 7.86
C ALA A 118 -7.96 15.31 7.72
N MET A 119 -9.05 14.82 7.13
CA MET A 119 -10.34 15.51 7.06
C MET A 119 -11.18 15.36 8.34
N ASP A 120 -10.68 14.67 9.37
CA ASP A 120 -11.39 14.27 10.59
C ASP A 120 -12.66 13.41 10.34
N ASP A 121 -12.77 12.77 9.17
CA ASP A 121 -13.82 11.79 8.87
C ASP A 121 -13.37 10.39 9.29
N LEU A 122 -13.23 10.19 10.61
CA LEU A 122 -12.72 8.95 11.20
C LEU A 122 -13.63 7.75 10.95
N ASN A 123 -14.94 7.96 10.82
CA ASN A 123 -15.88 6.90 10.47
C ASN A 123 -15.63 6.40 9.04
N ALA A 124 -15.51 7.30 8.07
CA ALA A 124 -15.19 6.89 6.71
C ALA A 124 -13.78 6.31 6.60
N ALA A 125 -12.80 6.80 7.37
CA ALA A 125 -11.46 6.21 7.43
C ALA A 125 -11.51 4.76 7.95
N GLN A 126 -12.31 4.50 9.00
CA GLN A 126 -12.48 3.17 9.57
C GLN A 126 -13.16 2.20 8.59
N ILE A 127 -14.20 2.66 7.89
CA ILE A 127 -14.89 1.86 6.86
C ILE A 127 -13.90 1.50 5.74
N ALA A 128 -13.16 2.48 5.21
CA ALA A 128 -12.16 2.23 4.17
C ALA A 128 -11.12 1.18 4.62
N ALA A 129 -10.56 1.34 5.83
CA ALA A 129 -9.59 0.38 6.35
C ALA A 129 -10.18 -1.03 6.50
N ALA A 130 -11.43 -1.15 6.98
CA ALA A 130 -12.11 -2.44 7.11
C ALA A 130 -12.38 -3.10 5.75
N ASP A 131 -12.82 -2.32 4.77
CA ASP A 131 -13.08 -2.80 3.41
C ASP A 131 -11.79 -3.30 2.75
N THR A 132 -10.67 -2.59 2.92
CA THR A 132 -9.36 -3.03 2.42
C THR A 132 -8.92 -4.35 3.06
N VAL A 133 -9.10 -4.53 4.37
CA VAL A 133 -8.81 -5.82 5.04
C VAL A 133 -9.65 -6.94 4.43
N ALA A 134 -10.96 -6.71 4.26
CA ALA A 134 -11.87 -7.70 3.69
C ALA A 134 -11.48 -8.06 2.25
N ASN A 135 -11.18 -7.06 1.41
CA ASN A 135 -10.77 -7.23 0.03
C ASN A 135 -9.44 -8.00 -0.08
N LEU A 136 -8.42 -7.60 0.69
CA LEU A 136 -7.13 -8.27 0.72
C LEU A 136 -7.29 -9.74 1.12
N ASN A 137 -7.95 -10.00 2.25
CA ASN A 137 -8.20 -11.36 2.75
C ASN A 137 -8.97 -12.21 1.72
N SER A 138 -9.91 -11.63 0.97
CA SER A 138 -10.65 -12.36 -0.06
C SER A 138 -9.76 -12.88 -1.19
N LEU A 139 -8.67 -12.16 -1.48
CA LEU A 139 -7.70 -12.50 -2.53
C LEU A 139 -6.60 -13.44 -2.02
N THR A 140 -6.08 -13.21 -0.83
CA THR A 140 -4.89 -13.88 -0.31
C THR A 140 -5.19 -15.14 0.54
N ASN A 141 -6.39 -15.26 1.13
CA ASN A 141 -6.71 -16.42 1.99
C ASN A 141 -6.62 -17.77 1.28
N ARG A 142 -6.83 -17.79 -0.04
CA ARG A 142 -6.77 -19.01 -0.86
C ARG A 142 -5.37 -19.30 -1.41
N ILE A 143 -4.42 -18.39 -1.20
CA ILE A 143 -3.06 -18.51 -1.72
C ILE A 143 -2.16 -19.05 -0.60
N GLY A 144 -1.98 -20.37 -0.61
CA GLY A 144 -1.00 -21.06 0.21
C GLY A 144 0.24 -21.45 -0.58
N ILE A 145 1.19 -22.05 0.13
CA ILE A 145 2.46 -22.50 -0.45
C ILE A 145 2.21 -23.60 -1.49
N LEU A 146 1.24 -24.49 -1.23
CA LEU A 146 0.92 -25.62 -2.11
C LEU A 146 0.34 -25.12 -3.44
N GLU A 147 -0.58 -24.16 -3.39
CA GLU A 147 -1.24 -23.60 -4.57
C GLU A 147 -0.23 -22.89 -5.49
N LEU A 148 0.70 -22.12 -4.90
CA LEU A 148 1.79 -21.48 -5.66
C LEU A 148 2.77 -22.50 -6.23
N LEU A 149 3.13 -23.52 -5.44
CA LEU A 149 3.99 -24.61 -5.88
C LEU A 149 3.39 -25.37 -7.05
N GLU A 150 2.11 -25.76 -6.97
CA GLU A 150 1.40 -26.46 -8.04
C GLU A 150 1.37 -25.65 -9.34
N THR A 151 1.10 -24.34 -9.22
CA THR A 151 1.06 -23.43 -10.37
C THR A 151 2.42 -23.36 -11.07
N ARG A 152 3.50 -23.23 -10.31
CA ARG A 152 4.87 -23.16 -10.85
C ARG A 152 5.35 -24.49 -11.41
N MET A 153 5.10 -25.58 -10.67
CA MET A 153 5.49 -26.93 -11.08
C MET A 153 4.78 -27.39 -12.37
N ARG A 154 3.60 -26.84 -12.68
CA ARG A 154 2.90 -27.09 -13.94
C ARG A 154 3.74 -26.68 -15.16
N ASN A 155 4.49 -25.58 -15.05
CA ASN A 155 5.35 -25.07 -16.14
C ASN A 155 6.62 -25.92 -16.33
N ASP A 156 7.00 -26.69 -15.30
CA ASP A 156 8.20 -27.52 -15.29
C ASP A 156 7.93 -29.01 -15.55
N MET A 157 6.73 -29.35 -16.01
CA MET A 157 6.34 -30.74 -16.26
C MET A 157 7.18 -31.45 -17.33
N ALA A 158 7.85 -30.71 -18.21
CA ALA A 158 8.73 -31.25 -19.25
C ALA A 158 10.15 -31.60 -18.75
N LEU A 159 10.51 -31.24 -17.51
CA LEU A 159 11.83 -31.52 -16.94
C LEU A 159 12.02 -33.01 -16.60
N THR A 160 13.28 -33.44 -16.58
CA THR A 160 13.67 -34.76 -16.05
C THR A 160 13.37 -34.88 -14.56
N LEU A 161 13.34 -36.10 -14.00
CA LEU A 161 13.09 -36.30 -12.56
C LEU A 161 14.07 -35.50 -11.67
N ALA A 162 15.36 -35.49 -12.01
CA ALA A 162 16.36 -34.70 -11.29
C ALA A 162 16.08 -33.19 -11.41
N GLY A 163 15.78 -32.71 -12.63
CA GLY A 163 15.42 -31.31 -12.87
C GLY A 163 14.15 -30.88 -12.12
N ARG A 164 13.17 -31.78 -11.96
CA ARG A 164 11.95 -31.53 -11.18
C ARG A 164 12.21 -31.44 -9.68
N ILE A 165 13.15 -32.22 -9.14
CA ILE A 165 13.54 -32.14 -7.73
C ILE A 165 14.22 -30.79 -7.46
N ASP A 166 15.13 -30.37 -8.33
CA ASP A 166 15.82 -29.08 -8.20
C ASP A 166 14.84 -27.90 -8.39
N ALA A 167 13.93 -27.99 -9.35
CA ALA A 167 12.86 -27.00 -9.54
C ALA A 167 11.94 -26.91 -8.31
N LEU A 168 11.53 -28.05 -7.76
CA LEU A 168 10.71 -28.09 -6.54
C LEU A 168 11.39 -27.39 -5.36
N ALA A 169 12.70 -27.62 -5.17
CA ALA A 169 13.45 -26.98 -4.09
C ALA A 169 13.48 -25.45 -4.26
N ARG A 170 13.71 -24.94 -5.47
CA ARG A 170 13.71 -23.49 -5.78
C ARG A 170 12.32 -22.88 -5.61
N HIS A 171 11.31 -23.45 -6.26
CA HIS A 171 9.93 -22.95 -6.21
C HIS A 171 9.38 -22.94 -4.79
N ARG A 172 9.79 -23.90 -3.95
CA ARG A 172 9.39 -23.92 -2.54
C ARG A 172 9.87 -22.67 -1.82
N VAL A 173 11.16 -22.33 -1.93
CA VAL A 173 11.73 -21.15 -1.28
C VAL A 173 11.02 -19.87 -1.74
N GLU A 174 10.83 -19.74 -3.05
CA GLU A 174 10.14 -18.58 -3.63
C GLU A 174 8.67 -18.51 -3.15
N SER A 175 7.93 -19.62 -3.17
CA SER A 175 6.53 -19.64 -2.73
C SER A 175 6.38 -19.30 -1.25
N PHE A 176 7.34 -19.71 -0.41
CA PHE A 176 7.39 -19.28 1.00
C PHE A 176 7.55 -17.77 1.11
N ALA A 177 8.44 -17.16 0.31
CA ALA A 177 8.67 -15.72 0.35
C ALA A 177 7.40 -14.93 -0.02
N HIS A 178 6.68 -15.33 -1.07
CA HIS A 178 5.43 -14.67 -1.46
C HIS A 178 4.32 -14.83 -0.41
N VAL A 179 4.14 -16.03 0.15
CA VAL A 179 3.13 -16.24 1.20
C VAL A 179 3.46 -15.42 2.45
N ALA A 180 4.73 -15.39 2.86
CA ALA A 180 5.15 -14.54 3.97
C ALA A 180 4.86 -13.06 3.70
N LEU A 181 5.06 -12.60 2.47
CA LEU A 181 4.74 -11.24 2.06
C LEU A 181 3.23 -10.95 2.11
N PHE A 182 2.38 -11.89 1.69
CA PHE A 182 0.91 -11.75 1.85
C PHE A 182 0.50 -11.61 3.31
N ARG A 183 1.05 -12.45 4.20
CA ARG A 183 0.76 -12.35 5.64
C ARG A 183 1.23 -11.02 6.25
N ALA A 184 2.42 -10.56 5.87
CA ALA A 184 2.92 -9.26 6.32
C ALA A 184 2.01 -8.09 5.88
N ARG A 185 1.48 -8.14 4.65
CA ARG A 185 0.51 -7.15 4.15
C ARG A 185 -0.80 -7.19 4.95
N GLU A 186 -1.32 -8.40 5.23
CA GLU A 186 -2.54 -8.59 6.05
C GLU A 186 -2.38 -7.97 7.45
N ASP A 187 -1.25 -8.23 8.10
CA ASP A 187 -0.93 -7.67 9.42
C ASP A 187 -0.83 -6.15 9.38
N GLN A 188 -0.17 -5.60 8.35
CA GLN A 188 0.00 -4.16 8.18
C GLN A 188 -1.35 -3.44 8.04
N VAL A 189 -2.21 -3.90 7.13
CA VAL A 189 -3.53 -3.27 6.90
C VAL A 189 -4.42 -3.41 8.14
N GLY A 190 -4.35 -4.55 8.82
CA GLY A 190 -5.06 -4.76 10.09
C GLY A 190 -4.70 -3.73 11.16
N SER A 191 -3.43 -3.36 11.29
CA SER A 191 -2.96 -2.41 12.32
C SER A 191 -3.51 -0.98 12.17
N ALA A 192 -3.68 -0.50 10.94
CA ALA A 192 -4.19 0.85 10.67
C ALA A 192 -5.64 1.02 11.17
N SER A 193 -6.48 0.01 10.95
CA SER A 193 -7.89 0.01 11.40
C SER A 193 -8.00 0.15 12.93
N HIS A 194 -7.12 -0.52 13.68
CA HIS A 194 -7.11 -0.44 15.16
C HIS A 194 -6.78 0.97 15.66
N THR A 195 -5.81 1.63 15.03
CA THR A 195 -5.40 3.00 15.38
C THR A 195 -6.55 3.99 15.17
N ILE A 196 -7.21 3.93 14.01
CA ILE A 196 -8.34 4.83 13.68
C ILE A 196 -9.52 4.57 14.62
N SER A 197 -9.82 3.30 14.89
CA SER A 197 -10.87 2.92 15.83
C SER A 197 -10.59 3.46 17.25
N TYR A 198 -9.33 3.49 17.69
CA TYR A 198 -8.95 4.10 18.94
C TYR A 198 -9.16 5.62 18.93
N LEU A 199 -8.65 6.34 17.91
CA LEU A 199 -8.84 7.79 17.78
C LEU A 199 -10.33 8.17 17.82
N ASN A 200 -11.16 7.44 17.08
CA ASN A 200 -12.60 7.67 17.01
C ASN A 200 -13.30 7.44 18.36
N ARG A 201 -12.96 6.34 19.06
CA ARG A 201 -13.52 6.03 20.38
C ARG A 201 -13.14 7.06 21.45
N CYS A 202 -11.92 7.60 21.37
CA CYS A 202 -11.41 8.59 22.32
C CYS A 202 -11.79 10.04 21.96
N GLY A 203 -12.43 10.26 20.80
CA GLY A 203 -12.80 11.60 20.33
C GLY A 203 -11.59 12.47 19.95
N TYR A 204 -10.47 11.85 19.57
CA TYR A 204 -9.27 12.56 19.14
C TYR A 204 -9.38 13.02 17.69
N SER A 205 -8.85 14.19 17.38
CA SER A 205 -8.73 14.65 15.99
C SER A 205 -7.70 13.79 15.25
N GLY A 206 -8.13 13.20 14.15
CA GLY A 206 -7.27 12.49 13.22
C GLY A 206 -6.25 13.42 12.58
N ARG A 207 -6.66 14.64 12.23
CA ARG A 207 -5.77 15.64 11.69
C ARG A 207 -4.64 15.99 12.66
N ALA A 208 -4.98 16.31 13.91
CA ALA A 208 -3.98 16.64 14.93
C ALA A 208 -3.04 15.46 15.22
N TYR A 209 -3.55 14.23 15.19
CA TYR A 209 -2.74 13.02 15.30
C TYR A 209 -1.73 12.89 14.14
N LEU A 210 -2.17 13.09 12.90
CA LEU A 210 -1.28 13.04 11.72
C LEU A 210 -0.26 14.17 11.71
N GLU A 211 -0.64 15.38 12.12
CA GLU A 211 0.28 16.52 12.28
C GLU A 211 1.37 16.20 13.32
N LYS A 212 0.98 15.66 14.49
CA LYS A 212 1.94 15.21 15.51
C LYS A 212 2.86 14.11 14.98
N LEU A 213 2.34 13.13 14.23
CA LEU A 213 3.17 12.09 13.59
C LEU A 213 4.17 12.66 12.58
N ARG A 214 3.77 13.69 11.82
CA ARG A 214 4.63 14.35 10.84
C ARG A 214 5.76 15.13 11.52
N ASP A 215 5.46 15.75 12.65
CA ASP A 215 6.40 16.57 13.41
C ASP A 215 7.31 15.74 14.34
N ASN A 216 6.87 14.55 14.76
CA ASN A 216 7.65 13.62 15.58
C ASN A 216 8.72 12.88 14.77
N LYS A 217 9.95 13.39 14.81
CA LYS A 217 11.11 12.84 14.10
C LYS A 217 11.75 11.59 14.73
N GLN A 218 11.30 11.15 15.91
CA GLN A 218 12.07 10.18 16.72
C GLN A 218 11.31 9.00 17.31
N SER A 219 9.97 8.92 17.25
CA SER A 219 9.25 7.81 17.89
C SER A 219 8.04 7.32 17.09
N PRO A 220 8.00 6.03 16.71
CA PRO A 220 6.88 5.44 15.98
C PRO A 220 5.64 5.17 16.86
N ILE A 221 5.62 5.63 18.12
CA ILE A 221 4.51 5.41 19.06
C ILE A 221 3.87 6.73 19.51
N ALA A 222 3.38 7.52 18.57
CA ALA A 222 2.71 8.79 18.86
C ALA A 222 1.39 8.65 19.64
N ILE A 223 0.79 7.45 19.67
CA ILE A 223 -0.48 7.21 20.38
C ILE A 223 -0.30 7.35 21.90
N MET A 224 0.85 6.93 22.46
CA MET A 224 1.11 7.03 23.91
C MET A 224 1.43 8.46 24.36
N GLU A 225 1.97 9.30 23.47
CA GLU A 225 2.24 10.71 23.78
C GLU A 225 0.99 11.59 23.71
N TYR A 226 -0.04 11.15 22.97
CA TYR A 226 -1.32 11.86 22.90
C TYR A 226 -2.09 11.82 24.24
N GLU A 227 -1.83 10.82 25.09
CA GLU A 227 -2.43 10.68 26.43
C GLU A 227 -1.83 11.64 27.47
N GLN A 228 -0.70 12.31 27.18
CA GLN A 228 0.01 13.18 28.15
C GLN A 228 -0.21 14.70 27.95
N THR A 229 -1.05 15.11 26.99
CA THR A 229 -1.45 16.51 26.76
C THR A 229 -2.93 16.70 26.99
#